data_AF-A0A1B1E1L2-F1
#
_entry.id   AF-A0A1B1E1L2-F1
#
_cell.length_a   1.000
_cell.length_b   1.000
_cell.length_c   1.000
_cell.angle_alpha   90.00
_cell.angle_beta   90.00
_cell.angle_gamma   90.00
#
_symmetry.space_group_name_H-M   'P 1'
#
loop_
_entity.id
_entity.type
_entity.pdbx_description
1 polymer ?
#
loop_
_entity_poly.entity_id
_entity_poly.type
_entity_poly.pdbx_seq_one_letter_code
_entity_poly.pdbx_strand_id
1 'polypeptide(L)'
;MSVSAGSTKSVKSPAWDVYYKFWTPETCSEAQGYENYGSTLAKTLGKGIQRSKVNIQGGISIIARGWCNAYKIKRENQSLDYDPCDFLYYWLGTRVKQNWKNENFPQVIKTIYDSFPRVGNKTICTDKYPDISKDLFEKSKELFDFFYNYGTAIDELSKKGLLKNEKCNTSLGKAKEAYESIQSACSGESETSTYCIKLKGEYGQYFEDGQKKWECPVDPARAEKAHEDVIIGKGSEIYFQPAACNK
;
A
#
# COMPACT_ATOMS: atom_id res chain seq x y z
N MET A 1 39.94 18.78 12.15
CA MET A 1 38.56 19.17 11.82
C MET A 1 37.82 17.91 11.45
N SER A 2 37.02 17.39 12.39
CA SER A 2 36.34 16.10 12.25
C SER A 2 35.01 16.34 11.55
N VAL A 3 34.85 15.80 10.34
CA VAL A 3 33.58 15.83 9.61
C VAL A 3 32.64 14.82 10.27
N SER A 4 31.62 15.31 10.96
CA SER A 4 30.57 14.47 11.51
C SER A 4 29.76 13.86 10.36
N ALA A 5 29.76 12.54 10.26
CA ALA A 5 28.85 11.79 9.41
C ALA A 5 27.41 12.06 9.89
N GLY A 6 26.68 12.90 9.16
CA GLY A 6 25.26 13.10 9.37
C GLY A 6 24.53 11.81 9.03
N SER A 7 23.98 11.14 10.04
CA SER A 7 23.06 10.02 9.84
C SER A 7 21.85 10.50 9.04
N THR A 8 21.67 10.01 7.82
CA THR A 8 20.47 10.25 7.02
C THR A 8 19.29 9.53 7.69
N LYS A 9 18.47 10.26 8.46
CA LYS A 9 17.19 9.73 8.92
C LYS A 9 16.34 9.40 7.69
N SER A 10 15.94 8.13 7.56
CA SER A 10 15.00 7.69 6.52
C SER A 10 13.70 8.48 6.64
N VAL A 11 13.34 9.21 5.59
CA VAL A 11 12.07 9.95 5.51
C VAL A 11 10.96 8.94 5.27
N LYS A 12 10.01 8.85 6.22
CA LYS A 12 8.84 7.97 6.10
C LYS A 12 7.85 8.56 5.09
N SER A 13 7.15 7.71 4.34
CA SER A 13 6.17 8.13 3.33
C SER A 13 4.80 8.42 3.97
N PRO A 14 3.94 9.25 3.33
CA PRO A 14 2.59 9.49 3.82
C PRO A 14 1.77 8.20 4.09
N ALA A 15 1.89 7.20 3.20
CA ALA A 15 1.23 5.92 3.36
C ALA A 15 1.75 5.18 4.61
N TRP A 16 3.06 5.27 4.89
CA TRP A 16 3.65 4.68 6.11
C TRP A 16 3.00 5.27 7.36
N ASP A 17 2.76 6.58 7.40
CA ASP A 17 2.14 7.24 8.55
C ASP A 17 0.71 6.74 8.81
N VAL A 18 -0.04 6.42 7.75
CA VAL A 18 -1.36 5.78 7.89
C VAL A 18 -1.20 4.34 8.36
N TYR A 19 -0.35 3.53 7.72
CA TYR A 19 -0.14 2.14 8.11
C TYR A 19 0.28 2.00 9.57
N TYR A 20 1.12 2.91 10.06
CA TYR A 20 1.60 2.90 11.45
C TYR A 20 0.46 3.01 12.47
N LYS A 21 -0.64 3.70 12.13
CA LYS A 21 -1.82 3.79 13.02
C LYS A 21 -2.49 2.44 13.29
N PHE A 22 -2.25 1.43 12.45
CA PHE A 22 -2.74 0.06 12.71
C PHE A 22 -1.75 -0.78 13.54
N TRP A 23 -0.53 -0.30 13.72
CA TRP A 23 0.47 -0.89 14.60
C TRP A 23 0.41 -0.32 16.02
N THR A 24 0.02 0.95 16.16
CA THR A 24 0.01 1.61 17.45
C THR A 24 -1.01 0.95 18.39
N PRO A 25 -0.62 0.68 19.66
CA PRO A 25 -1.53 0.18 20.67
C PRO A 25 -2.58 1.22 21.10
N GLU A 26 -2.40 2.48 20.67
CA GLU A 26 -3.32 3.55 20.98
C GLU A 26 -4.68 3.25 20.38
N THR A 27 -5.68 3.12 21.28
CA THR A 27 -7.11 3.45 21.11
C THR A 27 -8.17 2.36 21.13
N CYS A 28 -7.80 1.07 21.25
CA CYS A 28 -8.76 0.03 21.64
C CYS A 28 -8.37 -0.63 22.98
N SER A 29 -8.30 0.19 24.05
CA SER A 29 -7.93 -0.19 25.43
C SER A 29 -9.06 0.09 26.44
N GLU A 30 -9.11 -0.68 27.54
CA GLU A 30 -9.97 -0.76 28.77
C GLU A 30 -11.13 0.21 29.02
N ALA A 31 -11.07 1.45 28.56
CA ALA A 31 -12.07 2.46 28.89
C ALA A 31 -13.07 2.64 27.75
N GLN A 32 -14.34 2.31 28.04
CA GLN A 32 -15.55 2.51 27.22
C GLN A 32 -15.84 1.43 26.17
N GLY A 33 -16.15 0.20 26.58
CA GLY A 33 -16.88 -0.79 25.76
C GLY A 33 -16.14 -1.41 24.56
N TYR A 34 -15.06 -0.79 24.08
CA TYR A 34 -14.26 -1.25 22.94
C TYR A 34 -13.26 -2.35 23.28
N GLU A 35 -13.02 -2.57 24.56
CA GLU A 35 -12.02 -3.53 24.96
C GLU A 35 -12.47 -4.99 24.91
N ASN A 36 -13.76 -5.18 25.13
CA ASN A 36 -14.44 -6.39 24.73
C ASN A 36 -14.28 -6.62 23.24
N TYR A 37 -14.17 -5.58 22.42
CA TYR A 37 -14.12 -5.72 20.97
C TYR A 37 -12.81 -6.33 20.49
N GLY A 38 -11.63 -5.88 20.95
CA GLY A 38 -10.35 -6.45 20.53
C GLY A 38 -10.19 -7.92 20.93
N SER A 39 -10.50 -8.25 22.19
CA SER A 39 -10.40 -9.61 22.72
C SER A 39 -11.50 -10.55 22.19
N THR A 40 -12.75 -10.06 22.06
CA THR A 40 -13.86 -10.81 21.46
C THR A 40 -13.67 -10.99 19.96
N LEU A 41 -13.13 -9.99 19.27
CA LEU A 41 -12.76 -10.07 17.87
C LEU A 41 -11.63 -11.08 17.68
N ALA A 42 -10.60 -11.05 18.53
CA ALA A 42 -9.55 -12.06 18.50
C ALA A 42 -10.12 -13.48 18.74
N LYS A 43 -11.05 -13.66 19.69
CA LYS A 43 -11.74 -14.95 19.90
C LYS A 43 -12.59 -15.36 18.69
N THR A 44 -13.30 -14.42 18.07
CA THR A 44 -14.19 -14.67 16.91
C THR A 44 -13.37 -15.01 15.66
N LEU A 45 -12.33 -14.22 15.38
CA LEU A 45 -11.32 -14.50 14.36
C LEU A 45 -10.68 -15.86 14.60
N GLY A 46 -10.25 -16.15 15.83
CA GLY A 46 -9.66 -17.44 16.18
C GLY A 46 -10.58 -18.62 15.87
N LYS A 47 -11.87 -18.52 16.19
CA LYS A 47 -12.87 -19.54 15.83
C LYS A 47 -13.06 -19.67 14.32
N GLY A 48 -13.15 -18.55 13.58
CA GLY A 48 -13.30 -18.55 12.12
C GLY A 48 -12.11 -19.19 11.41
N ILE A 49 -10.90 -18.81 11.85
CA ILE A 49 -9.62 -19.36 11.39
C ILE A 49 -9.49 -20.85 11.71
N GLN A 50 -9.86 -21.27 12.92
CA GLN A 50 -9.86 -22.68 13.30
C GLN A 50 -10.81 -23.51 12.42
N ARG A 51 -12.00 -22.99 12.12
CA ARG A 51 -12.98 -23.65 11.22
C ARG A 51 -12.45 -23.77 9.80
N SER A 52 -11.76 -22.75 9.29
CA SER A 52 -11.17 -22.79 7.96
C SER A 52 -9.87 -23.59 7.87
N LYS A 53 -9.41 -24.17 9.00
CA LYS A 53 -8.16 -24.94 9.13
C LYS A 53 -6.92 -24.14 8.71
N VAL A 54 -6.99 -22.81 8.78
CA VAL A 54 -5.85 -21.93 8.53
C VAL A 54 -5.04 -21.79 9.83
N ASN A 55 -3.73 -21.98 9.78
CA ASN A 55 -2.87 -21.80 10.95
C ASN A 55 -2.38 -20.34 11.05
N ILE A 56 -2.97 -19.56 11.96
CA ILE A 56 -2.66 -18.12 12.19
C ILE A 56 -2.16 -17.86 13.63
N GLN A 57 -1.45 -18.82 14.23
CA GLN A 57 -1.02 -18.71 15.62
C GLN A 57 -0.08 -17.50 15.83
N GLY A 58 -0.40 -16.62 16.79
CA GLY A 58 0.38 -15.43 17.15
C GLY A 58 -0.01 -14.11 16.44
N GLY A 59 -0.74 -14.15 15.31
CA GLY A 59 -1.11 -12.95 14.55
C GLY A 59 -2.52 -12.39 14.81
N ILE A 60 -3.40 -13.19 15.44
CA ILE A 60 -4.83 -12.88 15.56
C ILE A 60 -5.11 -11.60 16.36
N SER A 61 -4.45 -11.41 17.51
CA SER A 61 -4.65 -10.22 18.35
C SER A 61 -4.18 -8.94 17.66
N ILE A 62 -3.13 -9.04 16.83
CA ILE A 62 -2.62 -7.93 16.03
C ILE A 62 -3.63 -7.54 14.96
N ILE A 63 -4.16 -8.54 14.22
CA ILE A 63 -5.20 -8.33 13.20
C ILE A 63 -6.45 -7.68 13.82
N ALA A 64 -6.91 -8.21 14.95
CA ALA A 64 -8.07 -7.67 15.66
C ALA A 64 -7.88 -6.19 16.03
N ARG A 65 -6.69 -5.83 16.52
CA ARG A 65 -6.34 -4.45 16.87
C ARG A 65 -6.26 -3.55 15.63
N GLY A 66 -5.62 -4.00 14.55
CA GLY A 66 -5.51 -3.23 13.32
C GLY A 66 -6.89 -2.92 12.71
N TRP A 67 -7.78 -3.91 12.68
CA TRP A 67 -9.18 -3.70 12.28
C TRP A 67 -9.90 -2.70 13.19
N CYS A 68 -9.71 -2.81 14.51
CA CYS A 68 -10.34 -1.91 15.49
C CYS A 68 -9.91 -0.45 15.27
N ASN A 69 -8.62 -0.23 15.03
CA ASN A 69 -8.08 1.10 14.73
C ASN A 69 -8.66 1.64 13.42
N ALA A 70 -8.74 0.83 12.35
CA ALA A 70 -9.36 1.24 11.10
C ALA A 70 -10.83 1.63 11.26
N TYR A 71 -11.60 0.87 12.03
CA TYR A 71 -12.99 1.19 12.36
C TYR A 71 -13.11 2.50 13.13
N LYS A 72 -12.27 2.71 14.16
CA LYS A 72 -12.25 3.93 14.96
C LYS A 72 -11.95 5.15 14.08
N ILE A 73 -10.89 5.08 13.29
CA ILE A 73 -10.48 6.14 12.36
C ILE A 73 -11.63 6.48 11.40
N LYS A 74 -12.29 5.45 10.83
CA LYS A 74 -13.41 5.62 9.89
C LYS A 74 -14.64 6.24 10.53
N ARG A 75 -14.89 6.00 11.83
CA ARG A 75 -16.04 6.57 12.54
C ARG A 75 -15.81 7.99 13.03
N GLU A 76 -14.61 8.28 13.51
CA GLU A 76 -14.31 9.56 14.18
C GLU A 76 -13.89 10.65 13.21
N ASN A 77 -13.31 10.29 12.06
CA ASN A 77 -12.79 11.25 11.10
C ASN A 77 -13.59 11.20 9.79
N GLN A 78 -14.69 11.97 9.74
CA GLN A 78 -15.54 12.05 8.54
C GLN A 78 -14.88 12.82 7.37
N SER A 79 -13.81 13.58 7.64
CA SER A 79 -13.13 14.43 6.64
C SER A 79 -11.77 13.88 6.20
N LEU A 80 -11.61 12.55 6.13
CA LEU A 80 -10.37 11.95 5.62
C LEU A 80 -10.34 11.99 4.09
N ASP A 81 -9.19 12.34 3.53
CA ASP A 81 -8.91 12.24 2.09
C ASP A 81 -8.63 10.80 1.63
N TYR A 82 -8.84 9.80 2.51
CA TYR A 82 -8.68 8.37 2.22
C TYR A 82 -9.66 7.50 3.00
N ASP A 83 -9.93 6.30 2.50
CA ASP A 83 -10.68 5.27 3.24
C ASP A 83 -9.72 4.42 4.11
N PRO A 84 -9.89 4.41 5.45
CA PRO A 84 -9.11 3.54 6.33
C PRO A 84 -9.23 2.05 6.00
N CYS A 85 -10.32 1.61 5.38
CA CYS A 85 -10.51 0.21 4.97
C CYS A 85 -9.59 -0.20 3.82
N ASP A 86 -9.27 0.71 2.90
CA ASP A 86 -8.31 0.44 1.82
C ASP A 86 -6.90 0.23 2.40
N PHE A 87 -6.51 1.09 3.34
CA PHE A 87 -5.26 0.93 4.06
C PHE A 87 -5.23 -0.35 4.92
N LEU A 88 -6.34 -0.68 5.58
CA LEU A 88 -6.45 -1.92 6.35
C LEU A 88 -6.23 -3.14 5.46
N TYR A 89 -6.77 -3.14 4.25
CA TYR A 89 -6.61 -4.23 3.28
C TYR A 89 -5.14 -4.48 2.94
N TYR A 90 -4.40 -3.44 2.57
CA TYR A 90 -2.98 -3.59 2.24
C TYR A 90 -2.09 -3.87 3.45
N TRP A 91 -2.42 -3.30 4.61
CA TRP A 91 -1.75 -3.63 5.86
C TRP A 91 -1.93 -5.11 6.22
N LEU A 92 -3.18 -5.60 6.19
CA LEU A 92 -3.53 -6.97 6.53
C LEU A 92 -2.86 -7.96 5.58
N GLY A 93 -2.95 -7.74 4.27
CA GLY A 93 -2.30 -8.62 3.30
C GLY A 93 -0.78 -8.66 3.45
N THR A 94 -0.14 -7.54 3.79
CA THR A 94 1.30 -7.53 4.11
C THR A 94 1.62 -8.40 5.33
N ARG A 95 0.78 -8.35 6.37
CA ARG A 95 0.91 -9.25 7.53
C ARG A 95 0.71 -10.71 7.17
N VAL A 96 -0.27 -10.98 6.31
CA VAL A 96 -0.55 -12.34 5.86
C VAL A 96 0.66 -12.96 5.19
N LYS A 97 1.29 -12.20 4.31
CA LYS A 97 2.48 -12.62 3.57
C LYS A 97 3.71 -12.83 4.43
N GLN A 98 3.89 -12.00 5.46
CA GLN A 98 5.06 -12.10 6.35
C GLN A 98 4.98 -13.30 7.28
N ASN A 99 3.77 -13.66 7.72
CA ASN A 99 3.59 -14.62 8.81
C ASN A 99 3.11 -16.01 8.34
N TRP A 100 2.58 -16.16 7.11
CA TRP A 100 1.96 -17.41 6.65
C TRP A 100 2.50 -17.86 5.29
N LYS A 101 2.98 -19.11 5.21
CA LYS A 101 3.60 -19.70 4.00
C LYS A 101 2.54 -19.99 2.92
N ASN A 102 2.30 -18.96 2.11
CA ASN A 102 1.94 -18.85 0.68
C ASN A 102 0.94 -19.73 -0.10
N GLU A 103 0.46 -20.89 0.33
CA GLU A 103 -0.37 -21.67 -0.63
C GLU A 103 -1.83 -21.22 -0.70
N ASN A 104 -2.32 -20.49 0.31
CA ASN A 104 -3.75 -20.15 0.42
C ASN A 104 -4.01 -18.65 0.70
N PHE A 105 -3.16 -17.74 0.22
CA PHE A 105 -3.28 -16.30 0.49
C PHE A 105 -4.72 -15.74 0.33
N PRO A 106 -5.44 -15.98 -0.79
CA PRO A 106 -6.79 -15.44 -0.95
C PRO A 106 -7.77 -16.03 0.06
N GLN A 107 -7.69 -17.33 0.34
CA GLN A 107 -8.53 -18.00 1.33
C GLN A 107 -8.29 -17.47 2.76
N VAL A 108 -7.03 -17.16 3.11
CA VAL A 108 -6.68 -16.58 4.41
C VAL A 108 -7.27 -15.17 4.55
N ILE A 109 -7.08 -14.31 3.55
CA ILE A 109 -7.64 -12.95 3.53
C ILE A 109 -9.16 -13.02 3.67
N LYS A 110 -9.81 -13.83 2.83
CA LYS A 110 -11.25 -14.03 2.86
C LYS A 110 -11.74 -14.49 4.23
N THR A 111 -11.09 -15.49 4.83
CA THR A 111 -11.43 -16.00 6.17
C THR A 111 -11.38 -14.88 7.22
N ILE A 112 -10.35 -14.03 7.17
CA ILE A 112 -10.18 -12.93 8.12
C ILE A 112 -11.31 -11.91 7.94
N TYR A 113 -11.60 -11.49 6.70
CA TYR A 113 -12.67 -10.54 6.40
C TYR A 113 -14.07 -11.07 6.76
N ASP A 114 -14.34 -12.34 6.49
CA ASP A 114 -15.61 -13.00 6.84
C ASP A 114 -15.81 -13.10 8.37
N SER A 115 -14.70 -13.11 9.12
CA SER A 115 -14.69 -13.15 10.57
C SER A 115 -14.76 -11.76 11.21
N PHE A 116 -14.65 -10.69 10.42
CA PHE A 116 -14.82 -9.34 10.95
C PHE A 116 -16.27 -9.12 11.40
N PRO A 117 -16.45 -8.38 12.49
CA PRO A 117 -17.75 -8.19 13.08
C PRO A 117 -18.55 -7.20 12.25
N ARG A 118 -19.86 -7.39 12.27
CA ARG A 118 -20.83 -6.55 11.58
C ARG A 118 -21.44 -5.57 12.57
N VAL A 119 -21.70 -4.35 12.12
CA VAL A 119 -22.48 -3.35 12.88
C VAL A 119 -23.85 -3.26 12.24
N GLY A 120 -24.86 -3.82 12.93
CA GLY A 120 -26.15 -4.14 12.32
C GLY A 120 -25.95 -5.12 11.16
N ASN A 121 -26.49 -4.77 9.99
CA ASN A 121 -26.39 -5.60 8.78
C ASN A 121 -25.21 -5.21 7.86
N LYS A 122 -24.34 -4.28 8.28
CA LYS A 122 -23.26 -3.75 7.43
C LYS A 122 -21.89 -4.24 7.89
N THR A 123 -21.09 -4.68 6.92
CA THR A 123 -19.65 -4.92 7.10
C THR A 123 -18.93 -3.57 6.99
N ILE A 124 -18.08 -3.23 7.96
CA ILE A 124 -17.38 -1.93 8.00
C ILE A 124 -16.31 -1.85 6.91
N CYS A 125 -15.43 -2.85 6.87
CA CYS A 125 -14.40 -3.01 5.87
C CYS A 125 -14.61 -4.35 5.18
N THR A 126 -14.70 -4.33 3.86
CA THR A 126 -14.86 -5.52 3.02
C THR A 126 -13.54 -5.91 2.37
N ASP A 127 -13.45 -7.16 1.94
CA ASP A 127 -12.35 -7.60 1.09
C ASP A 127 -12.40 -6.82 -0.24
N LYS A 128 -11.37 -6.01 -0.49
CA LYS A 128 -11.33 -5.09 -1.64
C LYS A 128 -11.21 -5.87 -2.95
N TYR A 129 -10.35 -6.89 -2.97
CA TYR A 129 -10.07 -7.72 -4.13
C TYR A 129 -10.18 -9.21 -3.76
N PRO A 130 -11.40 -9.73 -3.64
CA PRO A 130 -11.61 -11.15 -3.37
C PRO A 130 -10.87 -12.02 -4.40
N ASP A 131 -10.31 -13.12 -3.92
CA ASP A 131 -9.62 -14.14 -4.71
C ASP A 131 -8.35 -13.67 -5.45
N ILE A 132 -7.85 -12.47 -5.17
CA ILE A 132 -6.60 -11.97 -5.76
C ILE A 132 -5.42 -12.85 -5.33
N SER A 133 -4.56 -13.18 -6.30
CA SER A 133 -3.33 -13.91 -6.00
C SER A 133 -2.39 -13.07 -5.12
N LYS A 134 -1.48 -13.74 -4.41
CA LYS A 134 -0.49 -13.06 -3.58
C LYS A 134 0.38 -12.09 -4.37
N ASP A 135 0.78 -12.47 -5.57
CA ASP A 135 1.68 -11.67 -6.40
C ASP A 135 0.96 -10.43 -6.95
N LEU A 136 -0.31 -10.58 -7.37
CA LEU A 136 -1.12 -9.44 -7.79
C LEU A 136 -1.51 -8.53 -6.63
N PHE A 137 -1.66 -9.08 -5.42
CA PHE A 137 -1.80 -8.25 -4.22
C PHE A 137 -0.58 -7.32 -4.05
N GLU A 138 0.65 -7.81 -4.23
CA GLU A 138 1.86 -6.97 -4.13
C GLU A 138 1.83 -5.84 -5.16
N LYS A 139 1.52 -6.16 -6.42
CA LYS A 139 1.45 -5.17 -7.49
C LYS A 139 0.35 -4.14 -7.25
N SER A 140 -0.83 -4.58 -6.80
CA SER A 140 -1.90 -3.66 -6.44
C SER A 140 -1.53 -2.75 -5.27
N LYS A 141 -0.71 -3.23 -4.32
CA LYS A 141 -0.21 -2.43 -3.20
C LYS A 141 0.79 -1.38 -3.67
N GLU A 142 1.70 -1.74 -4.57
CA GLU A 142 2.67 -0.82 -5.17
C GLU A 142 1.94 0.36 -5.83
N LEU A 143 0.87 0.09 -6.58
CA LEU A 143 0.01 1.12 -7.17
C LEU A 143 -0.67 1.99 -6.10
N PHE A 144 -1.34 1.37 -5.14
CA PHE A 144 -2.04 2.09 -4.07
C PHE A 144 -1.11 3.02 -3.29
N ASP A 145 0.04 2.50 -2.84
CA ASP A 145 1.02 3.29 -2.10
C ASP A 145 1.55 4.44 -2.96
N PHE A 146 1.83 4.19 -4.24
CA PHE A 146 2.31 5.23 -5.16
C PHE A 146 1.29 6.36 -5.29
N PHE A 147 0.05 6.06 -5.66
CA PHE A 147 -0.97 7.08 -5.89
C PHE A 147 -1.37 7.79 -4.61
N TYR A 148 -1.43 7.10 -3.47
CA TYR A 148 -1.66 7.77 -2.20
C TYR A 148 -0.50 8.68 -1.83
N ASN A 149 0.73 8.17 -1.83
CA ASN A 149 1.90 8.96 -1.46
C ASN A 149 2.02 10.18 -2.35
N TYR A 150 1.76 10.03 -3.65
CA TYR A 150 1.86 11.15 -4.55
C TYR A 150 0.68 12.11 -4.43
N GLY A 151 -0.55 11.61 -4.31
CA GLY A 151 -1.72 12.47 -4.07
C GLY A 151 -1.57 13.32 -2.82
N THR A 152 -1.03 12.74 -1.73
CA THR A 152 -0.73 13.48 -0.51
C THR A 152 0.51 14.38 -0.65
N ALA A 153 1.54 13.92 -1.38
CA ALA A 153 2.78 14.66 -1.52
C ALA A 153 2.71 15.78 -2.57
N ILE A 154 1.81 15.75 -3.55
CA ILE A 154 1.78 16.76 -4.62
C ILE A 154 1.56 18.16 -4.04
N ASP A 155 0.73 18.29 -3.01
CA ASP A 155 0.47 19.58 -2.35
C ASP A 155 1.70 20.10 -1.60
N GLU A 156 2.46 19.20 -0.96
CA GLU A 156 3.69 19.58 -0.27
C GLU A 156 4.89 19.78 -1.20
N LEU A 157 5.03 18.89 -2.19
CA LEU A 157 6.11 18.90 -3.17
C LEU A 157 5.96 20.07 -4.14
N SER A 158 4.71 20.47 -4.48
CA SER A 158 4.43 21.71 -5.22
C SER A 158 4.90 22.93 -4.43
N LYS A 159 4.54 23.02 -3.13
CA LYS A 159 4.95 24.14 -2.26
C LYS A 159 6.47 24.21 -2.07
N LYS A 160 7.16 23.07 -2.09
CA LYS A 160 8.62 22.98 -1.87
C LYS A 160 9.44 22.93 -3.16
N GLY A 161 8.82 22.92 -4.34
CA GLY A 161 9.51 22.83 -5.64
C GLY A 161 10.23 21.49 -5.89
N LEU A 162 9.87 20.43 -5.15
CA LEU A 162 10.59 19.14 -5.11
C LEU A 162 10.04 18.08 -6.09
N LEU A 163 9.09 18.45 -6.95
CA LEU A 163 8.43 17.56 -7.91
C LEU A 163 9.34 16.97 -9.01
N LYS A 164 10.58 17.47 -9.11
CA LYS A 164 11.56 17.15 -10.16
C LYS A 164 12.56 16.08 -9.73
N ASN A 165 12.19 15.24 -8.77
CA ASN A 165 13.13 14.31 -8.15
C ASN A 165 13.22 13.00 -8.94
N GLU A 166 14.43 12.50 -9.16
CA GLU A 166 14.72 11.13 -9.61
C GLU A 166 13.87 10.08 -8.87
N LYS A 167 13.60 10.32 -7.58
CA LYS A 167 12.71 9.50 -6.76
C LYS A 167 11.26 9.41 -7.30
N CYS A 168 10.72 10.48 -7.90
CA CYS A 168 9.41 10.46 -8.56
C CYS A 168 9.45 9.50 -9.75
N ASN A 169 10.41 9.69 -10.66
CA ASN A 169 10.55 8.88 -11.86
C ASN A 169 10.74 7.40 -11.52
N THR A 170 11.59 7.09 -10.54
CA THR A 170 11.79 5.72 -10.06
C THR A 170 10.52 5.11 -9.46
N SER A 171 9.74 5.89 -8.69
CA SER A 171 8.50 5.40 -8.10
C SER A 171 7.40 5.22 -9.15
N LEU A 172 7.30 6.13 -10.13
CA LEU A 172 6.39 6.04 -11.26
C LEU A 172 6.74 4.84 -12.15
N GLY A 173 8.03 4.60 -12.42
CA GLY A 173 8.50 3.44 -13.16
C GLY A 173 8.04 2.13 -12.52
N LYS A 174 8.23 2.00 -11.20
CA LYS A 174 7.74 0.84 -10.44
C LYS A 174 6.22 0.70 -10.49
N ALA A 175 5.49 1.81 -10.36
CA ALA A 175 4.03 1.78 -10.48
C ALA A 175 3.60 1.34 -11.89
N LYS A 176 4.27 1.81 -12.94
CA LYS A 176 4.00 1.40 -14.31
C LYS A 176 4.24 -0.11 -14.51
N GLU A 177 5.39 -0.62 -14.08
CA GLU A 177 5.71 -2.05 -14.13
C GLU A 177 4.69 -2.91 -13.36
N ALA A 178 4.22 -2.42 -12.20
CA ALA A 178 3.18 -3.07 -11.42
C ALA A 178 1.85 -3.13 -12.17
N TYR A 179 1.46 -2.04 -12.83
CA TYR A 179 0.24 -1.99 -13.65
C TYR A 179 0.34 -2.89 -14.88
N GLU A 180 1.47 -2.88 -15.60
CA GLU A 180 1.72 -3.75 -16.76
C GLU A 180 1.66 -5.24 -16.36
N SER A 181 2.16 -5.58 -15.16
CA SER A 181 2.05 -6.92 -14.59
C SER A 181 0.59 -7.32 -14.33
N ILE A 182 -0.22 -6.39 -13.80
CA ILE A 182 -1.65 -6.61 -13.59
C ILE A 182 -2.38 -6.77 -14.93
N GLN A 183 -2.11 -5.92 -15.92
CA GLN A 183 -2.72 -6.03 -17.24
C GLN A 183 -2.43 -7.40 -17.87
N SER A 184 -1.17 -7.83 -17.81
CA SER A 184 -0.74 -9.14 -18.34
C SER A 184 -1.48 -10.29 -17.66
N ALA A 185 -1.57 -10.25 -16.33
CA ALA A 185 -2.24 -11.29 -15.55
C ALA A 185 -3.77 -11.23 -15.63
N CYS A 186 -4.35 -10.08 -15.98
CA CYS A 186 -5.78 -9.84 -16.16
C CYS A 186 -6.21 -9.91 -17.63
N SER A 187 -5.63 -10.84 -18.38
CA SER A 187 -5.94 -11.10 -19.79
C SER A 187 -6.51 -12.50 -19.96
N GLY A 188 -7.31 -12.71 -21.00
CA GLY A 188 -7.94 -14.01 -21.27
C GLY A 188 -8.96 -14.38 -20.19
N GLU A 189 -8.87 -15.59 -19.62
CA GLU A 189 -9.88 -16.12 -18.69
C GLU A 189 -10.00 -15.34 -17.37
N SER A 190 -8.94 -14.68 -16.91
CA SER A 190 -8.96 -13.89 -15.67
C SER A 190 -9.50 -12.48 -15.85
N GLU A 191 -9.73 -12.04 -17.10
CA GLU A 191 -10.13 -10.67 -17.43
C GLU A 191 -11.45 -10.26 -16.77
N THR A 192 -12.40 -11.20 -16.70
CA THR A 192 -13.71 -10.98 -16.10
C THR A 192 -13.72 -11.21 -14.58
N SER A 193 -12.57 -11.52 -13.97
CA SER A 193 -12.49 -11.65 -12.52
C SER A 193 -12.77 -10.31 -11.84
N THR A 194 -13.44 -10.37 -10.70
CA THR A 194 -13.85 -9.16 -9.95
C THR A 194 -12.66 -8.27 -9.58
N TYR A 195 -11.51 -8.86 -9.22
CA TYR A 195 -10.32 -8.08 -8.89
C TYR A 195 -9.71 -7.41 -10.13
N CYS A 196 -9.69 -8.08 -11.28
CA CYS A 196 -9.17 -7.49 -12.52
C CYS A 196 -9.99 -6.29 -12.99
N ILE A 197 -11.32 -6.44 -13.00
CA ILE A 197 -12.23 -5.34 -13.36
C ILE A 197 -12.00 -4.13 -12.46
N LYS A 198 -11.90 -4.35 -11.13
CA LYS A 198 -11.64 -3.27 -10.17
C LYS A 198 -10.28 -2.62 -10.37
N LEU A 199 -9.19 -3.40 -10.45
CA LEU A 199 -7.84 -2.87 -10.60
C LEU A 199 -7.66 -2.09 -11.90
N LYS A 200 -8.17 -2.61 -13.02
CA LYS A 200 -8.15 -1.89 -14.30
C LYS A 200 -8.98 -0.62 -14.24
N GLY A 201 -10.18 -0.66 -13.64
CA GLY A 201 -11.03 0.52 -13.47
C GLY A 201 -10.44 1.59 -12.56
N GLU A 202 -9.79 1.20 -11.45
CA GLU A 202 -9.16 2.13 -10.51
C GLU A 202 -7.93 2.81 -11.12
N TYR A 203 -7.05 2.02 -11.78
CA TYR A 203 -5.71 2.50 -12.18
C TYR A 203 -5.51 2.75 -13.67
N GLY A 204 -6.35 2.20 -14.55
CA GLY A 204 -6.17 2.34 -16.00
C GLY A 204 -6.17 3.78 -16.49
N GLN A 205 -6.95 4.65 -15.85
CA GLN A 205 -7.01 6.08 -16.16
C GLN A 205 -5.66 6.81 -16.05
N TYR A 206 -4.67 6.25 -15.35
CA TYR A 206 -3.36 6.87 -15.12
C TYR A 206 -2.26 6.37 -16.06
N PHE A 207 -2.43 5.22 -16.69
CA PHE A 207 -1.39 4.55 -17.48
C PHE A 207 -1.80 4.24 -18.92
N GLU A 208 -3.09 3.99 -19.14
CA GLU A 208 -3.66 3.82 -20.48
C GLU A 208 -3.87 5.20 -21.13
N ASP A 209 -3.98 5.25 -22.45
CA ASP A 209 -4.21 6.50 -23.16
C ASP A 209 -5.57 7.11 -22.75
N GLY A 210 -5.51 8.08 -21.83
CA GLY A 210 -6.67 8.67 -21.17
C GLY A 210 -6.38 10.05 -20.59
N GLN A 211 -7.44 10.76 -20.17
CA GLN A 211 -7.39 12.18 -19.76
C GLN A 211 -6.50 12.46 -18.54
N LYS A 212 -6.12 11.44 -17.76
CA LYS A 212 -5.31 11.57 -16.55
C LYS A 212 -3.99 10.78 -16.62
N LYS A 213 -3.51 10.51 -17.84
CA LYS A 213 -2.19 9.91 -18.07
C LYS A 213 -1.16 10.68 -17.25
N TRP A 214 -0.47 9.94 -16.39
CA TRP A 214 0.25 10.55 -15.30
C TRP A 214 1.75 10.60 -15.58
N GLU A 215 2.34 11.78 -15.38
CA GLU A 215 3.75 12.05 -15.59
C GLU A 215 4.30 12.87 -14.42
N CYS A 216 5.58 12.69 -14.09
CA CYS A 216 6.24 13.55 -13.11
C CYS A 216 6.37 14.99 -13.70
N PRO A 217 5.96 16.05 -12.98
CA PRO A 217 5.99 17.43 -13.46
C PRO A 217 7.38 17.88 -13.93
N VAL A 218 7.43 18.54 -15.09
CA VAL A 218 8.67 19.05 -15.70
C VAL A 218 9.00 20.46 -15.16
N ASP A 219 10.30 20.80 -15.09
CA ASP A 219 10.75 22.17 -14.80
C ASP A 219 10.61 23.10 -16.00
N PRO A 220 9.84 24.20 -15.91
CA PRO A 220 9.79 25.21 -16.97
C PRO A 220 11.17 25.78 -17.29
N ALA A 221 12.05 25.96 -16.29
CA ALA A 221 13.38 26.57 -16.48
C ALA A 221 14.41 25.61 -17.11
N ARG A 222 14.11 24.31 -17.20
CA ARG A 222 14.96 23.31 -17.88
C ARG A 222 14.44 22.99 -19.29
N ALA A 223 13.15 23.18 -19.54
CA ALA A 223 12.55 23.02 -20.86
C ALA A 223 13.14 24.03 -21.87
N GLU A 224 13.47 25.25 -21.45
CA GLU A 224 14.13 26.24 -22.30
C GLU A 224 15.60 25.90 -22.62
N LYS A 225 16.28 25.11 -21.76
CA LYS A 225 17.69 24.72 -21.98
C LYS A 225 17.88 23.49 -22.86
N ALA A 226 16.80 22.80 -23.26
CA ALA A 226 16.90 21.59 -24.08
C ALA A 226 17.06 21.89 -25.59
N HIS A 227 17.09 23.17 -26.00
CA HIS A 227 17.25 23.59 -27.39
C HIS A 227 18.65 24.14 -27.76
N GLU A 228 19.60 24.20 -26.82
CA GLU A 228 21.00 24.55 -27.13
C GLU A 228 21.94 23.36 -26.86
N ASP A 229 22.26 22.68 -27.96
CA ASP A 229 23.46 21.87 -28.24
C ASP A 229 24.25 21.29 -27.07
N VAL A 230 24.10 19.97 -26.84
CA VAL A 230 25.14 19.17 -26.15
C VAL A 230 25.92 18.39 -27.20
N ILE A 231 27.05 18.96 -27.61
CA ILE A 231 28.15 18.24 -28.28
C ILE A 231 28.69 17.21 -27.28
N ILE A 232 28.64 15.93 -27.67
CA ILE A 232 29.09 14.78 -26.89
C ILE A 232 30.63 14.78 -26.81
N GLY A 233 31.18 15.12 -25.64
CA GLY A 233 32.56 14.82 -25.24
C GLY A 233 32.62 13.48 -24.51
N LYS A 234 33.48 12.56 -24.98
CA LYS A 234 33.74 11.22 -24.41
C LYS A 234 34.46 11.26 -23.04
N GLY A 235 34.20 10.23 -22.22
CA GLY A 235 34.98 9.82 -21.03
C GLY A 235 34.26 10.14 -19.71
N SER A 236 34.12 9.27 -18.71
CA SER A 236 34.80 8.02 -18.35
C SER A 236 33.89 7.16 -17.44
N GLU A 237 34.06 5.84 -17.49
CA GLU A 237 33.37 4.84 -16.67
C GLU A 237 33.59 5.03 -15.17
N ILE A 238 32.54 4.77 -14.36
CA ILE A 238 32.71 4.42 -12.95
C ILE A 238 31.73 3.29 -12.59
N TYR A 239 32.29 2.12 -12.32
CA TYR A 239 31.60 0.94 -11.79
C TYR A 239 31.23 1.14 -10.31
N PHE A 240 30.05 0.69 -9.90
CA PHE A 240 29.75 0.39 -8.49
C PHE A 240 29.16 -1.02 -8.37
N GLN A 241 29.89 -1.88 -7.66
CA GLN A 241 29.48 -3.25 -7.29
C GLN A 241 28.48 -3.26 -6.11
N PRO A 242 27.68 -4.32 -5.97
CA PRO A 242 26.65 -4.44 -4.94
C PRO A 242 27.24 -4.81 -3.57
N ALA A 243 26.83 -4.09 -2.53
CA ALA A 243 27.18 -4.42 -1.15
C ALA A 243 26.32 -5.59 -0.62
N ALA A 244 27.02 -6.62 -0.13
CA ALA A 244 26.47 -7.83 0.44
C ALA A 244 25.75 -7.58 1.79
N CYS A 245 24.61 -8.25 1.99
CA CYS A 245 24.06 -8.50 3.32
C CYS A 245 24.94 -9.51 4.05
N ASN A 246 25.46 -9.14 5.22
CA ASN A 246 25.98 -10.10 6.19
C ASN A 246 25.00 -10.28 7.36
N LYS A 247 25.00 -11.53 7.82
CA LYS A 247 24.10 -12.19 8.77
C LYS A 247 24.00 -11.53 10.14
#